data_AF-A0A0W8DEF2-F1
#
_entry.id   AF-A0A0W8DEF2-F1
#
_cell.length_a   1.000
_cell.length_b   1.000
_cell.length_c   1.000
_cell.angle_alpha   90.00
_cell.angle_beta   90.00
_cell.angle_gamma   90.00
#
_symmetry.space_group_name_H-M   'P 1'
#
loop_
_entity.id
_entity.type
_entity.pdbx_description
1 polymer ?
#
loop_
_entity_poly.entity_id
_entity_poly.type
_entity_poly.pdbx_seq_one_letter_code
_entity_poly.pdbx_strand_id
1 'polypeptide(L)'
;MDDAHYLVECSNKGVCDHKEGKCTCDEGFIGSACQRLFGFEFLDFFDFLESCPRGDDPMTTGQKNEVQIVQCTGTGGSFFLFFKGQSVEIPFDTTLESLEKIFTTLKSLPVVKVTFGGTATTVCSSTAANPIMIEFIQDFGPQSPIKVLGMLKGVVYLTGGSVFATSAGGILGGRTSVQGTKEWEFCSNRGDCSFGKCPSGPSWFTSPSASNTVHNQWSECSDAGICDRTTGQCSCYTPFEGAACEYSYEGYDCSKRSCLKGDDPVTTDQVDELQLLKCTATGGIFRLQYRTSTSVDIPFDATSDDLRYILMNSFGFEDPVVEYSSGTKACSTQDQQTILSPSTSQLTTVTFHR
;
A
#
# COMPACT_ATOMS: atom_id res chain seq x y z
N MET A 1 -9.67 -25.18 26.78
CA MET A 1 -8.74 -24.37 27.60
C MET A 1 -7.73 -23.88 26.60
N ASP A 2 -8.10 -22.88 25.80
CA ASP A 2 -7.39 -22.58 24.54
C ASP A 2 -7.55 -21.10 24.18
N ASP A 3 -7.32 -20.22 25.16
CA ASP A 3 -7.05 -18.81 24.89
C ASP A 3 -5.55 -18.61 25.08
N ALA A 4 -4.82 -18.51 23.98
CA ALA A 4 -3.36 -18.30 24.00
C ALA A 4 -2.98 -16.82 24.27
N HIS A 5 -3.96 -15.91 24.29
CA HIS A 5 -3.73 -14.47 24.39
C HIS A 5 -4.66 -13.83 25.43
N TYR A 6 -4.08 -13.21 26.47
CA TYR A 6 -4.84 -12.52 27.52
C TYR A 6 -4.81 -11.01 27.22
N LEU A 7 -5.90 -10.51 26.62
CA LEU A 7 -5.99 -9.10 26.23
C LEU A 7 -6.12 -8.18 27.45
N VAL A 8 -5.24 -7.18 27.53
CA VAL A 8 -5.14 -6.23 28.65
C VAL A 8 -5.18 -4.79 28.15
N GLU A 9 -5.61 -3.89 29.02
CA GLU A 9 -5.71 -2.46 28.71
C GLU A 9 -4.38 -1.90 28.22
N CYS A 10 -4.40 -1.29 27.03
CA CYS A 10 -3.23 -0.75 26.35
C CYS A 10 -2.03 -1.72 26.31
N SER A 11 -2.30 -3.04 26.23
CA SER A 11 -1.27 -4.09 26.15
C SER A 11 -0.22 -4.06 27.27
N ASN A 12 -0.53 -3.43 28.42
CA ASN A 12 0.46 -3.06 29.45
C ASN A 12 1.69 -2.30 28.91
N LYS A 13 1.56 -1.63 27.76
CA LYS A 13 2.60 -0.84 27.07
C LYS A 13 2.12 0.55 26.70
N GLY A 14 1.16 1.04 27.47
CA GLY A 14 0.65 2.39 27.36
C GLY A 14 -0.22 2.75 28.54
N VAL A 15 -0.53 4.04 28.62
CA VAL A 15 -1.44 4.58 29.63
C VAL A 15 -2.77 4.92 28.97
N CYS A 16 -3.86 4.40 29.54
CA CYS A 16 -5.21 4.75 29.12
C CYS A 16 -5.58 6.15 29.64
N ASP A 17 -5.99 7.04 28.72
CA ASP A 17 -6.77 8.21 29.08
C ASP A 17 -8.25 7.84 29.15
N HIS A 18 -8.77 7.58 30.35
CA HIS A 18 -10.18 7.24 30.57
C HIS A 18 -11.16 8.39 30.29
N LYS A 19 -10.70 9.61 29.99
CA LYS A 19 -11.56 10.68 29.49
C LYS A 19 -11.72 10.64 27.99
N GLU A 20 -10.77 10.06 27.27
CA GLU A 20 -10.80 9.97 25.80
C GLU A 20 -11.02 8.53 25.29
N GLY A 21 -10.76 7.51 26.10
CA GLY A 21 -10.80 6.10 25.71
C GLY A 21 -9.60 5.68 24.86
N LYS A 22 -8.49 6.43 24.90
CA LYS A 22 -7.32 6.24 24.03
C LYS A 22 -6.08 5.83 24.82
N CYS A 23 -5.30 4.92 24.23
CA CYS A 23 -4.01 4.52 24.76
C CYS A 23 -2.90 5.45 24.26
N THR A 24 -2.10 5.98 25.18
CA THR A 24 -0.81 6.61 24.87
C THR A 24 0.28 5.58 25.06
N CYS A 25 0.95 5.17 23.97
CA CYS A 25 1.93 4.09 24.03
C CYS A 25 3.28 4.53 24.60
N ASP A 26 3.91 3.60 25.31
CA ASP A 26 5.28 3.73 25.80
C ASP A 26 6.27 3.73 24.62
N GLU A 27 7.47 4.27 24.86
CA GLU A 27 8.50 4.35 23.83
C GLU A 27 8.82 2.96 23.26
N GLY A 28 8.82 2.85 21.93
CA GLY A 28 9.03 1.58 21.25
C GLY A 28 7.79 0.71 21.10
N PHE A 29 6.60 1.21 21.45
CA PHE A 29 5.33 0.51 21.24
C PHE A 29 4.36 1.34 20.40
N ILE A 30 3.65 0.68 19.50
CA ILE A 30 2.68 1.28 18.57
C ILE A 30 1.44 0.40 18.42
N GLY A 31 0.41 0.94 17.77
CA GLY A 31 -0.89 0.29 17.65
C GLY A 31 -1.95 1.00 18.47
N SER A 32 -3.21 0.73 18.16
CA SER A 32 -4.38 1.34 18.78
C SER A 32 -4.47 1.01 20.29
N ALA A 33 -3.93 -0.15 20.69
CA ALA A 33 -3.80 -0.62 22.06
C ALA A 33 -2.33 -0.81 22.50
N CYS A 34 -1.33 -0.26 21.78
CA CYS A 34 0.10 -0.44 22.08
C CYS A 34 0.61 -1.89 22.00
N GLN A 35 -0.08 -2.72 21.24
CA GLN A 35 0.14 -4.16 21.11
C GLN A 35 1.31 -4.56 20.20
N ARG A 36 2.02 -3.60 19.58
CA ARG A 36 3.13 -3.89 18.65
C ARG A 36 4.41 -3.18 19.08
N LEU A 37 5.55 -3.85 18.89
CA LEU A 37 6.89 -3.29 19.07
C LEU A 37 7.31 -2.49 17.83
N PHE A 38 7.91 -1.32 18.05
CA PHE A 38 8.51 -0.50 17.01
C PHE A 38 9.94 -1.01 16.72
N GLY A 39 10.05 -1.95 15.77
CA GLY A 39 11.31 -2.46 15.24
C GLY A 39 11.76 -1.67 14.00
N PHE A 40 13.02 -1.26 13.97
CA PHE A 40 13.69 -0.58 12.84
C PHE A 40 13.81 -1.50 11.61
N GLU A 41 12.73 -1.69 10.85
CA GLU A 41 12.80 -2.17 9.45
C GLU A 41 11.54 -1.88 8.61
N PHE A 42 10.73 -0.89 8.99
CA PHE A 42 9.50 -0.54 8.26
C PHE A 42 9.47 0.95 7.89
N LEU A 43 10.28 1.35 6.92
CA LEU A 43 10.24 2.70 6.33
C LEU A 43 9.46 2.79 5.01
N ASP A 44 8.61 1.81 4.66
CA ASP A 44 7.86 1.84 3.39
C ASP A 44 6.36 1.52 3.52
N PHE A 45 5.78 1.51 4.73
CA PHE A 45 4.40 1.04 4.96
C PHE A 45 3.43 2.11 5.47
N PHE A 46 3.46 3.32 4.90
CA PHE A 46 2.45 4.35 5.22
C PHE A 46 1.95 5.16 4.01
N ASP A 47 2.26 4.73 2.78
CA ASP A 47 1.86 5.47 1.56
C ASP A 47 0.91 4.69 0.63
N PHE A 48 0.14 3.73 1.17
CA PHE A 48 -0.89 3.02 0.40
C PHE A 48 -2.17 2.79 1.20
N LEU A 49 -2.60 3.80 1.95
CA LEU A 49 -3.99 3.89 2.37
C LEU A 49 -4.74 4.59 1.23
N GLU A 50 -5.40 3.81 0.36
CA GLU A 50 -6.46 4.23 -0.59
C GLU A 50 -6.53 5.74 -0.88
N SER A 51 -5.46 6.32 -1.42
CA SER A 51 -5.42 7.72 -1.78
C SER A 51 -6.14 7.89 -3.11
N CYS A 52 -7.16 8.75 -3.16
CA CYS A 52 -7.97 8.98 -4.36
C CYS A 52 -7.12 9.19 -5.62
N PRO A 53 -7.61 8.79 -6.80
CA PRO A 53 -6.90 9.04 -8.05
C PRO A 53 -6.59 10.53 -8.15
N ARG A 54 -5.31 10.81 -8.37
CA ARG A 54 -4.82 12.18 -8.58
C ARG A 54 -4.78 12.50 -10.06
N GLY A 55 -4.86 13.78 -10.38
CA GLY A 55 -4.87 14.24 -11.75
C GLY A 55 -4.77 15.75 -11.88
N ASP A 56 -4.68 16.17 -13.14
CA ASP A 56 -4.69 17.56 -13.58
C ASP A 56 -6.13 18.10 -13.59
N ASP A 57 -6.35 19.36 -13.20
CA ASP A 57 -7.67 19.98 -13.33
C ASP A 57 -7.95 20.28 -14.82
N PRO A 58 -9.01 19.73 -15.44
CA PRO A 58 -9.28 19.97 -16.85
C PRO A 58 -9.64 21.42 -17.21
N MET A 59 -9.88 22.31 -16.23
CA MET A 59 -10.25 23.71 -16.49
C MET A 59 -9.09 24.69 -16.33
N THR A 60 -7.93 24.24 -15.86
CA THR A 60 -6.72 25.04 -15.88
C THR A 60 -6.13 25.04 -17.29
N THR A 61 -5.88 26.23 -17.83
CA THR A 61 -5.47 26.38 -19.24
C THR A 61 -4.00 26.73 -19.37
N GLY A 62 -3.36 26.26 -20.43
CA GLY A 62 -1.97 26.62 -20.76
C GLY A 62 -0.91 25.86 -19.97
N GLN A 63 -1.30 24.82 -19.24
CA GLN A 63 -0.38 23.98 -18.49
C GLN A 63 0.41 23.05 -19.39
N LYS A 64 1.57 22.61 -18.89
CA LYS A 64 2.48 21.73 -19.60
C LYS A 64 2.87 20.55 -18.73
N ASN A 65 3.02 19.39 -19.37
CA ASN A 65 3.67 18.24 -18.77
C ASN A 65 5.15 18.56 -18.50
N GLU A 66 5.72 17.94 -17.47
CA GLU A 66 7.17 17.95 -17.29
C GLU A 66 7.82 17.19 -18.45
N VAL A 67 8.88 17.76 -19.02
CA VAL A 67 9.70 17.10 -20.03
C VAL A 67 11.16 17.25 -19.65
N GLN A 68 11.82 16.12 -19.37
CA GLN A 68 13.26 16.08 -19.16
C GLN A 68 13.94 15.50 -20.40
N ILE A 69 15.19 15.89 -20.64
CA ILE A 69 15.93 15.48 -21.83
C ILE A 69 17.19 14.75 -21.41
N VAL A 70 17.39 13.56 -21.97
CA VAL A 70 18.65 12.82 -21.89
C VAL A 70 19.29 12.83 -23.28
N GLN A 71 20.59 13.09 -23.35
CA GLN A 71 21.34 13.06 -24.59
C GLN A 71 22.52 12.10 -24.43
N CYS A 72 22.60 11.10 -25.32
CA CYS A 72 23.70 10.16 -25.32
C CYS A 72 24.46 10.13 -26.65
N THR A 73 25.80 10.09 -26.56
CA THR A 73 26.70 9.67 -27.63
C THR A 73 27.50 8.45 -27.18
N GLY A 74 27.76 7.52 -28.08
CA GLY A 74 28.54 6.33 -27.75
C GLY A 74 28.61 5.33 -28.90
N THR A 75 29.60 4.45 -28.83
CA THR A 75 29.84 3.38 -29.82
C THR A 75 29.72 1.98 -29.21
N GLY A 76 29.51 1.87 -27.91
CA GLY A 76 29.40 0.59 -27.20
C GLY A 76 29.13 0.73 -25.71
N GLY A 77 28.77 -0.38 -25.06
CA GLY A 77 28.59 -0.46 -23.61
C GLY A 77 27.20 0.00 -23.15
N SER A 78 27.13 0.62 -21.98
CA SER A 78 25.88 1.01 -21.33
C SER A 78 26.05 2.29 -20.50
N PHE A 79 24.94 2.89 -20.09
CA PHE A 79 24.95 3.95 -19.09
C PHE A 79 23.86 3.70 -18.05
N PHE A 80 24.00 4.31 -16.88
CA PHE A 80 23.03 4.21 -15.81
C PHE A 80 22.15 5.45 -15.76
N LEU A 81 20.85 5.26 -15.64
CA LEU A 81 19.88 6.30 -15.36
C LEU A 81 19.41 6.15 -13.92
N PHE A 82 19.36 7.27 -13.19
CA PHE A 82 18.90 7.35 -11.81
C PHE A 82 17.71 8.28 -11.68
N PHE A 83 16.69 7.82 -10.97
CA PHE A 83 15.52 8.61 -10.61
C PHE A 83 15.09 8.26 -9.18
N LYS A 84 14.90 9.29 -8.34
CA LYS A 84 14.48 9.16 -6.92
C LYS A 84 15.15 8.00 -6.15
N GLY A 85 16.46 7.81 -6.34
CA GLY A 85 17.24 6.78 -5.62
C GLY A 85 17.26 5.39 -6.25
N GLN A 86 16.42 5.10 -7.25
CA GLN A 86 16.52 3.88 -8.05
C GLN A 86 17.38 4.10 -9.29
N SER A 87 17.92 3.02 -9.83
CA SER A 87 18.78 3.05 -11.01
C SER A 87 18.50 1.90 -11.96
N VAL A 88 18.69 2.16 -13.25
CA VAL A 88 18.65 1.12 -14.29
C VAL A 88 19.81 1.28 -15.25
N GLU A 89 20.35 0.16 -15.71
CA GLU A 89 21.37 0.11 -16.75
C GLU A 89 20.70 0.08 -18.12
N ILE A 90 21.15 0.95 -19.03
CA ILE A 90 20.60 1.11 -20.37
C ILE A 90 21.72 0.84 -21.38
N PRO A 91 21.63 -0.24 -22.18
CA PRO A 91 22.55 -0.50 -23.28
C PRO A 91 22.57 0.65 -24.31
N PHE A 92 23.73 0.96 -24.87
CA PHE A 92 23.90 2.11 -25.78
C PHE A 92 23.05 2.02 -27.06
N ASP A 93 22.72 0.81 -27.50
CA ASP A 93 21.97 0.49 -28.71
C ASP A 93 20.48 0.20 -28.44
N THR A 94 20.00 0.49 -27.22
CA THR A 94 18.58 0.33 -26.85
C THR A 94 17.67 1.10 -27.81
N THR A 95 16.68 0.42 -28.39
CA THR A 95 15.66 1.04 -29.25
C THR A 95 14.59 1.75 -28.43
N LEU A 96 13.77 2.60 -29.06
CA LEU A 96 12.70 3.32 -28.36
C LEU A 96 11.73 2.37 -27.61
N GLU A 97 11.26 1.31 -28.26
CA GLU A 97 10.33 0.34 -27.65
C GLU A 97 10.96 -0.40 -26.46
N SER A 98 12.22 -0.77 -26.58
CA SER A 98 12.95 -1.42 -25.47
C SER A 98 13.19 -0.45 -24.31
N LEU A 99 13.44 0.83 -24.60
CA LEU A 99 13.61 1.86 -23.58
C LEU A 99 12.33 2.08 -22.77
N GLU A 100 11.16 2.12 -23.44
CA GLU A 100 9.87 2.23 -22.77
C GLU A 100 9.65 1.05 -21.81
N LYS A 101 9.99 -0.18 -22.25
CA LYS A 101 9.92 -1.37 -21.39
C LYS A 101 10.89 -1.26 -20.20
N ILE A 102 12.12 -0.83 -20.41
CA ILE A 102 13.09 -0.63 -19.33
C ILE A 102 12.56 0.37 -18.29
N PHE A 103 11.93 1.46 -18.70
CA PHE A 103 11.39 2.46 -17.77
C PHE A 103 10.25 1.92 -16.90
N THR A 104 9.45 0.97 -17.38
CA THR A 104 8.44 0.29 -16.54
C THR A 104 9.03 -0.53 -15.38
N THR A 105 10.34 -0.83 -15.39
CA THR A 105 11.01 -1.54 -14.29
C THR A 105 11.42 -0.62 -13.13
N LEU A 106 11.45 0.70 -13.36
CA LEU A 106 11.75 1.71 -12.34
C LEU A 106 10.47 2.12 -11.63
N LYS A 107 10.13 1.45 -10.51
CA LYS A 107 8.92 1.74 -9.72
C LYS A 107 8.80 3.20 -9.28
N SER A 108 9.92 3.86 -9.05
CA SER A 108 9.96 5.27 -8.62
C SER A 108 9.74 6.26 -9.76
N LEU A 109 9.85 5.81 -11.02
CA LEU A 109 9.62 6.63 -12.21
C LEU A 109 8.12 6.59 -12.56
N PRO A 110 7.41 7.74 -12.60
CA PRO A 110 6.02 7.79 -13.02
C PRO A 110 5.84 7.29 -14.46
N VAL A 111 4.59 7.12 -14.89
CA VAL A 111 4.32 6.79 -16.29
C VAL A 111 4.80 7.94 -17.18
N VAL A 112 5.71 7.61 -18.09
CA VAL A 112 6.33 8.55 -19.03
C VAL A 112 6.08 8.13 -20.47
N LYS A 113 6.04 9.12 -21.35
CA LYS A 113 6.11 8.95 -22.80
C LYS A 113 7.51 9.32 -23.27
N VAL A 114 8.15 8.45 -24.03
CA VAL A 114 9.51 8.67 -24.52
C VAL A 114 9.48 8.96 -26.02
N THR A 115 10.27 9.94 -26.47
CA THR A 115 10.45 10.20 -27.91
C THR A 115 11.90 10.52 -28.23
N PHE A 116 12.36 10.05 -29.40
CA PHE A 116 13.66 10.45 -29.92
C PHE A 116 13.52 11.70 -30.77
N GLY A 117 14.36 12.66 -30.47
CA GLY A 117 14.28 14.00 -31.03
C GLY A 117 15.11 14.20 -32.30
N GLY A 118 15.66 13.14 -32.87
CA GLY A 118 16.43 13.18 -34.12
C GLY A 118 16.09 11.99 -35.03
N THR A 119 17.02 11.64 -35.91
CA THR A 119 16.90 10.46 -36.81
C THR A 119 17.50 9.19 -36.23
N ALA A 120 18.01 9.25 -35.00
CA ALA A 120 18.60 8.09 -34.33
C ALA A 120 17.51 7.07 -34.00
N THR A 121 17.84 5.79 -34.14
CA THR A 121 16.95 4.66 -33.81
C THR A 121 17.29 4.01 -32.47
N THR A 122 18.39 4.44 -31.85
CA THR A 122 18.92 3.94 -30.57
C THR A 122 19.21 5.09 -29.60
N VAL A 123 19.27 4.78 -28.31
CA VAL A 123 19.48 5.78 -27.25
C VAL A 123 20.78 6.57 -27.40
N CYS A 124 21.88 5.90 -27.74
CA CYS A 124 23.15 6.53 -28.05
C CYS A 124 23.40 6.50 -29.56
N SER A 125 24.03 7.56 -30.06
CA SER A 125 24.42 7.68 -31.46
C SER A 125 25.87 8.17 -31.55
N SER A 126 26.62 7.64 -32.51
CA SER A 126 28.06 7.95 -32.70
C SER A 126 28.31 9.18 -33.58
N THR A 127 27.30 9.66 -34.31
CA THR A 127 27.45 10.74 -35.31
C THR A 127 26.81 12.05 -34.86
N ALA A 128 25.55 11.98 -34.41
CA ALA A 128 24.81 13.11 -33.88
C ALA A 128 24.12 12.69 -32.59
N ALA A 129 24.31 13.47 -31.54
CA ALA A 129 23.76 13.15 -30.23
C ALA A 129 22.22 13.07 -30.30
N ASN A 130 21.65 11.99 -29.78
CA ASN A 130 20.20 11.77 -29.80
C ASN A 130 19.56 12.43 -28.57
N PRO A 131 18.76 13.51 -28.71
CA PRO A 131 18.00 14.05 -27.59
C PRO A 131 16.75 13.20 -27.37
N ILE A 132 16.75 12.46 -26.27
CA ILE A 132 15.65 11.63 -25.78
C ILE A 132 14.77 12.51 -24.89
N MET A 133 13.54 12.80 -25.34
CA MET A 133 12.56 13.54 -24.55
C MET A 133 11.75 12.55 -23.71
N ILE A 134 11.74 12.76 -22.40
CA ILE A 134 11.00 11.97 -21.43
C ILE A 134 9.91 12.88 -20.87
N GLU A 135 8.69 12.69 -21.36
CA GLU A 135 7.51 13.46 -20.96
C GLU A 135 6.76 12.71 -19.86
N PHE A 136 6.55 13.34 -18.71
CA PHE A 136 5.80 12.76 -17.59
C PHE A 136 4.31 12.94 -17.84
N ILE A 137 3.60 11.82 -18.00
CA ILE A 137 2.15 11.80 -18.33
C ILE A 137 1.29 11.35 -17.14
N GLN A 138 1.92 11.10 -15.99
CA GLN A 138 1.31 10.88 -14.68
C GLN A 138 2.23 11.51 -13.62
N ASP A 139 1.73 11.68 -12.39
CA ASP A 139 2.42 12.39 -11.30
C ASP A 139 2.84 13.79 -11.75
N PHE A 140 1.84 14.61 -12.11
CA PHE A 140 2.06 15.91 -12.72
C PHE A 140 2.79 16.91 -11.81
N GLY A 141 3.19 18.04 -12.39
CA GLY A 141 3.98 19.08 -11.74
C GLY A 141 5.50 18.87 -11.91
N PRO A 142 6.32 19.71 -11.24
CA PRO A 142 7.78 19.64 -11.34
C PRO A 142 8.32 18.31 -10.79
N GLN A 143 9.12 17.60 -11.59
CA GLN A 143 9.71 16.32 -11.19
C GLN A 143 11.17 16.45 -10.74
N SER A 144 11.62 15.47 -9.96
CA SER A 144 13.04 15.36 -9.61
C SER A 144 13.91 15.22 -10.87
N PRO A 145 15.10 15.85 -10.93
CA PRO A 145 15.97 15.71 -12.09
C PRO A 145 16.49 14.28 -12.27
N ILE A 146 16.33 13.74 -13.48
CA ILE A 146 17.00 12.53 -13.93
C ILE A 146 18.50 12.77 -13.92
N LYS A 147 19.24 11.80 -13.35
CA LYS A 147 20.70 11.80 -13.39
C LYS A 147 21.18 10.63 -14.23
N VAL A 148 22.26 10.82 -14.96
CA VAL A 148 22.83 9.82 -15.86
C VAL A 148 24.33 9.71 -15.65
N LEU A 149 24.86 8.49 -15.72
CA LEU A 149 26.28 8.22 -15.55
C LEU A 149 26.74 7.18 -16.58
N GLY A 150 27.70 7.55 -17.42
CA GLY A 150 28.46 6.61 -18.27
C GLY A 150 29.67 5.98 -17.56
N MET A 151 29.96 6.43 -16.34
CA MET A 151 31.07 5.96 -15.51
C MET A 151 30.62 5.93 -14.04
N LEU A 152 30.90 4.83 -13.34
CA LEU A 152 30.50 4.64 -11.94
C LEU A 152 31.68 4.12 -11.13
N LYS A 153 31.99 4.78 -10.00
CA LYS A 153 33.09 4.40 -9.08
C LYS A 153 34.44 4.13 -9.77
N GLY A 154 34.80 4.91 -10.80
CA GLY A 154 36.08 4.72 -11.51
C GLY A 154 36.00 3.78 -12.72
N VAL A 155 34.88 3.08 -12.92
CA VAL A 155 34.70 2.13 -14.02
C VAL A 155 33.89 2.78 -15.14
N VAL A 156 34.43 2.75 -16.36
CA VAL A 156 33.77 3.28 -17.57
C VAL A 156 32.85 2.19 -18.13
N TYR A 157 31.56 2.51 -18.25
CA TYR A 157 30.55 1.62 -18.83
C TYR A 157 30.17 2.03 -20.26
N LEU A 158 30.17 3.34 -20.54
CA LEU A 158 29.86 3.87 -21.85
C LEU A 158 31.15 4.08 -22.65
N THR A 159 31.23 3.45 -23.83
CA THR A 159 32.40 3.53 -24.70
C THR A 159 32.21 4.57 -25.80
N GLY A 160 33.23 5.39 -26.06
CA GLY A 160 33.28 6.25 -27.24
C GLY A 160 32.38 7.48 -27.21
N GLY A 161 31.89 7.89 -26.03
CA GLY A 161 31.04 9.07 -25.91
C GLY A 161 30.65 9.40 -24.47
N SER A 162 29.54 10.12 -24.33
CA SER A 162 29.09 10.70 -23.06
C SER A 162 27.57 10.76 -23.00
N VAL A 163 27.03 10.77 -21.78
CA VAL A 163 25.60 10.92 -21.53
C VAL A 163 25.34 12.09 -20.58
N PHE A 164 24.34 12.90 -20.91
CA PHE A 164 23.94 14.08 -20.14
C PHE A 164 22.42 14.11 -19.98
N ALA A 165 21.95 14.70 -18.88
CA ALA A 165 20.53 14.93 -18.65
C ALA A 165 20.29 16.40 -18.27
N THR A 166 19.13 16.93 -18.63
CA THR A 166 18.72 18.29 -18.27
C THR A 166 17.22 18.36 -18.00
N SER A 167 16.83 19.31 -17.15
CA SER A 167 15.47 19.55 -16.68
C SER A 167 15.25 21.06 -16.49
N ALA A 168 14.01 21.46 -16.19
CA ALA A 168 13.66 22.83 -15.80
C ALA A 168 14.12 23.95 -16.77
N GLY A 169 14.02 23.73 -18.08
CA GLY A 169 14.35 24.72 -19.10
C GLY A 169 15.76 24.60 -19.68
N GLY A 170 16.58 23.66 -19.19
CA GLY A 170 17.87 23.37 -19.80
C GLY A 170 17.75 22.77 -21.20
N ILE A 171 18.79 22.96 -22.02
CA ILE A 171 18.79 22.65 -23.45
C ILE A 171 19.81 21.55 -23.74
N LEU A 172 19.36 20.48 -24.41
CA LEU A 172 20.20 19.41 -24.94
C LEU A 172 19.74 19.04 -26.36
N GLY A 173 20.69 18.86 -27.28
CA GLY A 173 20.43 18.43 -28.65
C GLY A 173 19.47 19.34 -29.42
N GLY A 174 19.51 20.66 -29.16
CA GLY A 174 18.61 21.64 -29.78
C GLY A 174 17.17 21.61 -29.25
N ARG A 175 16.90 20.85 -28.19
CA ARG A 175 15.60 20.75 -27.54
C ARG A 175 15.66 21.34 -26.15
N THR A 176 14.56 21.97 -25.73
CA THR A 176 14.46 22.62 -24.42
C THR A 176 13.57 21.77 -23.52
N SER A 177 14.07 21.41 -22.35
CA SER A 177 13.29 20.73 -21.31
C SER A 177 12.19 21.65 -20.78
N VAL A 178 11.13 21.09 -20.23
CA VAL A 178 9.96 21.84 -19.76
C VAL A 178 9.73 21.49 -18.30
N GLN A 179 9.68 22.51 -17.44
CA GLN A 179 9.20 22.31 -16.08
C GLN A 179 7.68 22.12 -16.10
N GLY A 180 7.20 21.04 -15.50
CA GLY A 180 5.79 20.71 -15.43
C GLY A 180 5.01 21.71 -14.58
N THR A 181 3.84 22.10 -15.06
CA THR A 181 2.96 23.07 -14.39
C THR A 181 1.56 22.55 -14.11
N LYS A 182 1.25 21.33 -14.56
CA LYS A 182 -0.02 20.67 -14.29
C LYS A 182 -0.16 20.35 -12.81
N GLU A 183 -1.39 20.42 -12.30
CA GLU A 183 -1.65 20.03 -10.91
C GLU A 183 -1.62 18.50 -10.76
N TRP A 184 -1.29 18.05 -9.55
CA TRP A 184 -1.34 16.64 -9.17
C TRP A 184 -2.20 16.46 -7.92
N GLU A 185 -3.47 16.84 -8.08
CA GLU A 185 -4.40 16.98 -6.97
C GLU A 185 -5.41 15.84 -6.93
N PHE A 186 -5.95 15.58 -5.74
CA PHE A 186 -6.97 14.57 -5.54
C PHE A 186 -8.20 14.85 -6.41
N CYS A 187 -8.64 13.84 -7.15
CA CYS A 187 -9.78 13.91 -8.05
C CYS A 187 -9.74 15.12 -9.00
N SER A 188 -8.55 15.57 -9.41
CA SER A 188 -8.38 16.74 -10.28
C SER A 188 -9.09 18.01 -9.76
N ASN A 189 -9.13 18.20 -8.43
CA ASN A 189 -9.89 19.26 -7.75
C ASN A 189 -11.41 19.25 -8.03
N ARG A 190 -11.97 18.13 -8.49
CA ARG A 190 -13.35 18.03 -8.98
C ARG A 190 -14.16 16.85 -8.44
N GLY A 191 -13.62 16.08 -7.50
CA GLY A 191 -14.34 14.99 -6.82
C GLY A 191 -14.12 15.03 -5.32
N ASP A 192 -15.11 14.52 -4.57
CA ASP A 192 -14.99 14.28 -3.13
C ASP A 192 -14.25 12.95 -2.91
N CYS A 193 -13.26 12.96 -2.02
CA CYS A 193 -12.36 11.84 -1.75
C CYS A 193 -12.86 10.99 -0.57
N SER A 194 -14.16 10.72 -0.56
CA SER A 194 -14.87 10.01 0.50
C SER A 194 -15.50 8.75 -0.07
N PHE A 195 -14.88 7.59 0.12
CA PHE A 195 -15.59 6.34 -0.06
C PHE A 195 -16.66 6.26 1.04
N GLY A 196 -17.94 6.29 0.67
CA GLY A 196 -19.11 6.19 1.57
C GLY A 196 -19.25 4.88 2.36
N LYS A 197 -18.14 4.21 2.66
CA LYS A 197 -18.05 3.05 3.56
C LYS A 197 -17.62 3.56 4.93
N CYS A 198 -18.51 3.45 5.91
CA CYS A 198 -18.19 3.81 7.27
C CYS A 198 -17.30 2.75 7.93
N PRO A 199 -16.49 3.14 8.93
CA PRO A 199 -15.72 2.18 9.69
C PRO A 199 -16.65 1.22 10.45
N SER A 200 -16.17 -0.01 10.60
CA SER A 200 -16.86 -1.06 11.37
C SER A 200 -16.11 -1.31 12.66
N GLY A 201 -16.83 -1.72 13.70
CA GLY A 201 -16.26 -2.10 14.99
C GLY A 201 -17.06 -3.22 15.65
N PRO A 202 -16.62 -3.74 16.81
CA PRO A 202 -17.37 -4.68 17.62
C PRO A 202 -18.82 -4.23 17.84
N SER A 203 -19.79 -5.07 17.48
CA SER A 203 -21.21 -4.78 17.62
C SER A 203 -21.64 -4.83 19.08
N TRP A 204 -22.37 -3.80 19.51
CA TRP A 204 -22.93 -3.74 20.86
C TRP A 204 -24.15 -4.66 21.06
N PHE A 205 -24.78 -5.11 19.97
CA PHE A 205 -26.11 -5.73 20.04
C PHE A 205 -26.14 -7.19 19.58
N THR A 206 -24.98 -7.81 19.33
CA THR A 206 -24.93 -9.24 19.02
C THR A 206 -25.12 -10.13 20.25
N SER A 207 -25.89 -11.21 20.06
CA SER A 207 -26.09 -12.25 21.06
C SER A 207 -24.78 -12.97 21.43
N PRO A 208 -24.58 -13.37 22.70
CA PRO A 208 -23.42 -14.15 23.11
C PRO A 208 -23.29 -15.44 22.31
N SER A 209 -22.09 -15.72 21.79
CA SER A 209 -21.83 -16.93 21.00
C SER A 209 -21.26 -18.09 21.84
N ALA A 210 -20.68 -17.79 23.00
CA ALA A 210 -20.16 -18.76 23.96
C ALA A 210 -19.99 -18.13 25.36
N SER A 211 -19.64 -18.93 26.36
CA SER A 211 -19.27 -18.42 27.70
C SER A 211 -18.06 -17.50 27.60
N ASN A 212 -18.14 -16.31 28.18
CA ASN A 212 -17.13 -15.24 28.08
C ASN A 212 -16.87 -14.68 26.67
N THR A 213 -17.74 -14.96 25.69
CA THR A 213 -17.61 -14.44 24.32
C THR A 213 -18.84 -13.63 23.93
N VAL A 214 -18.69 -12.30 23.92
CA VAL A 214 -19.70 -11.30 23.52
C VAL A 214 -19.06 -10.21 22.65
N HIS A 215 -19.87 -9.46 21.89
CA HIS A 215 -19.40 -8.36 21.01
C HIS A 215 -18.34 -8.76 19.98
N ASN A 216 -18.36 -10.01 19.53
CA ASN A 216 -17.33 -10.59 18.67
C ASN A 216 -17.68 -10.57 17.17
N GLN A 217 -18.75 -9.86 16.79
CA GLN A 217 -19.10 -9.58 15.40
C GLN A 217 -18.85 -8.12 15.10
N TRP A 218 -18.27 -7.84 13.93
CA TRP A 218 -18.02 -6.48 13.49
C TRP A 218 -19.18 -5.98 12.65
N SER A 219 -19.70 -4.82 13.01
CA SER A 219 -20.80 -4.17 12.31
C SER A 219 -20.42 -2.74 11.95
N GLU A 220 -20.99 -2.24 10.86
CA GLU A 220 -20.85 -0.83 10.47
C GLU A 220 -21.36 0.06 11.60
N CYS A 221 -20.53 1.02 12.02
CA CYS A 221 -20.80 1.85 13.18
C CYS A 221 -21.15 1.06 14.46
N SER A 222 -20.60 -0.16 14.64
CA SER A 222 -20.77 -1.03 15.82
C SER A 222 -22.24 -1.33 16.17
N ASP A 223 -23.14 -1.24 15.18
CA ASP A 223 -24.61 -1.21 15.35
C ASP A 223 -25.12 -0.10 16.29
N ALA A 224 -24.23 0.80 16.70
CA ALA A 224 -24.43 1.85 17.69
C ALA A 224 -24.29 3.27 17.11
N GLY A 225 -24.40 3.41 15.79
CA GLY A 225 -24.43 4.69 15.12
C GLY A 225 -25.08 4.61 13.74
N ILE A 226 -25.25 5.78 13.12
CA ILE A 226 -25.71 5.93 11.74
C ILE A 226 -24.54 6.33 10.86
N CYS A 227 -24.31 5.59 9.79
CA CYS A 227 -23.32 5.95 8.78
C CYS A 227 -23.81 7.11 7.89
N ASP A 228 -23.10 8.24 7.88
CA ASP A 228 -23.26 9.26 6.83
C ASP A 228 -22.48 8.81 5.59
N ARG A 229 -23.24 8.41 4.56
CA ARG A 229 -22.71 7.89 3.30
C ARG A 229 -21.98 8.93 2.45
N THR A 230 -22.14 10.21 2.75
CA THR A 230 -21.47 11.31 2.05
C THR A 230 -20.06 11.51 2.56
N THR A 231 -19.86 11.30 3.87
CA THR A 231 -18.59 11.56 4.55
C THR A 231 -17.84 10.29 4.95
N GLY A 232 -18.51 9.13 4.97
CA GLY A 232 -17.94 7.88 5.46
C GLY A 232 -17.75 7.87 6.99
N GLN A 233 -18.43 8.78 7.72
CA GLN A 233 -18.31 8.91 9.17
C GLN A 233 -19.54 8.37 9.90
N CYS A 234 -19.31 7.74 11.06
CA CYS A 234 -20.38 7.29 11.94
C CYS A 234 -20.83 8.42 12.87
N SER A 235 -22.14 8.67 12.89
CA SER A 235 -22.79 9.47 13.92
C SER A 235 -23.28 8.54 15.03
N CYS A 236 -22.56 8.48 16.15
CA CYS A 236 -22.83 7.54 17.22
C CYS A 236 -24.07 7.90 18.05
N TYR A 237 -24.84 6.90 18.42
CA TYR A 237 -25.91 7.03 19.42
C TYR A 237 -25.26 7.20 20.80
N THR A 238 -25.77 8.11 21.62
CA THR A 238 -25.30 8.21 23.01
C THR A 238 -25.62 6.92 23.78
N PRO A 239 -24.70 6.36 24.59
CA PRO A 239 -23.40 6.89 25.03
C PRO A 239 -22.18 6.37 24.25
N PHE A 240 -22.38 5.89 23.02
CA PHE A 240 -21.32 5.30 22.21
C PHE A 240 -20.47 6.35 21.50
N GLU A 241 -19.19 6.07 21.37
CA GLU A 241 -18.19 6.97 20.80
C GLU A 241 -17.13 6.19 20.02
N GLY A 242 -16.26 6.89 19.27
CA GLY A 242 -15.27 6.26 18.41
C GLY A 242 -15.54 6.46 16.93
N ALA A 243 -14.59 6.08 16.09
CA ALA A 243 -14.73 6.27 14.64
C ALA A 243 -15.86 5.39 14.08
N ALA A 244 -16.03 4.20 14.64
CA ALA A 244 -17.09 3.23 14.37
C ALA A 244 -18.09 3.10 15.53
N CYS A 245 -18.14 4.02 16.50
CA CYS A 245 -19.02 3.88 17.69
C CYS A 245 -18.71 2.66 18.55
N GLU A 246 -17.46 2.20 18.53
CA GLU A 246 -16.96 1.00 19.18
C GLU A 246 -16.63 1.18 20.66
N TYR A 247 -16.68 2.41 21.17
CA TYR A 247 -16.40 2.73 22.58
C TYR A 247 -17.68 3.05 23.34
N SER A 248 -17.66 2.77 24.64
CA SER A 248 -18.67 3.25 25.59
C SER A 248 -18.02 3.47 26.96
N TYR A 249 -18.85 3.70 27.98
CA TYR A 249 -18.40 3.98 29.35
C TYR A 249 -18.49 2.71 30.23
N GLU A 250 -17.50 2.53 31.11
CA GLU A 250 -17.37 1.46 32.09
C GLU A 250 -17.21 1.99 33.53
N GLY A 251 -17.17 1.07 34.50
CA GLY A 251 -17.12 1.36 35.94
C GLY A 251 -18.50 1.27 36.61
N TYR A 252 -18.53 1.29 37.95
CA TYR A 252 -19.76 1.11 38.74
C TYR A 252 -20.83 2.19 38.47
N ASP A 253 -20.40 3.39 38.06
CA ASP A 253 -21.26 4.53 37.74
C ASP A 253 -21.17 4.95 36.26
N CYS A 254 -20.54 4.14 35.40
CA CYS A 254 -20.29 4.46 34.00
C CYS A 254 -19.61 5.82 33.76
N SER A 255 -18.76 6.28 34.68
CA SER A 255 -18.06 7.57 34.56
C SER A 255 -16.72 7.51 33.82
N LYS A 256 -16.23 6.31 33.49
CA LYS A 256 -14.93 6.10 32.82
C LYS A 256 -15.14 5.61 31.39
N ARG A 257 -14.37 6.07 30.41
CA ARG A 257 -14.38 5.44 29.08
C ARG A 257 -13.57 4.17 29.09
N SER A 258 -14.06 3.14 28.40
CA SER A 258 -13.31 1.90 28.15
C SER A 258 -12.17 2.16 27.16
N CYS A 259 -10.97 1.70 27.51
CA CYS A 259 -9.82 1.72 26.60
C CYS A 259 -9.67 0.42 25.83
N LEU A 260 -8.98 0.52 24.69
CA LEU A 260 -8.64 -0.61 23.86
C LEU A 260 -7.75 -1.60 24.64
N LYS A 261 -8.03 -2.89 24.42
CA LYS A 261 -7.27 -3.99 25.00
C LYS A 261 -6.54 -4.73 23.89
N GLY A 262 -5.27 -5.02 24.11
CA GLY A 262 -4.43 -5.76 23.19
C GLY A 262 -3.64 -6.83 23.93
N ASP A 263 -3.02 -7.73 23.19
CA ASP A 263 -2.07 -8.70 23.76
C ASP A 263 -0.80 -7.98 24.20
N ASP A 264 -0.16 -8.46 25.26
CA ASP A 264 1.06 -7.85 25.79
C ASP A 264 2.27 -8.28 24.93
N PRO A 265 2.91 -7.39 24.16
CA PRO A 265 3.95 -7.77 23.20
C PRO A 265 5.24 -8.33 23.82
N VAL A 266 5.34 -8.40 25.16
CA VAL A 266 6.51 -9.00 25.85
C VAL A 266 6.18 -10.26 26.64
N THR A 267 4.96 -10.78 26.58
CA THR A 267 4.68 -12.09 27.17
C THR A 267 5.36 -13.18 26.33
N THR A 268 6.18 -14.00 27.00
CA THR A 268 6.89 -15.12 26.38
C THR A 268 6.05 -16.40 26.48
N ASP A 269 6.27 -17.34 25.57
CA ASP A 269 5.58 -18.65 25.50
C ASP A 269 4.11 -18.60 25.02
N GLN A 270 3.67 -17.47 24.48
CA GLN A 270 2.46 -17.42 23.65
C GLN A 270 2.78 -17.94 22.25
N VAL A 271 1.84 -18.69 21.68
CA VAL A 271 1.93 -19.13 20.30
C VAL A 271 0.84 -18.44 19.50
N ASP A 272 1.23 -17.85 18.38
CA ASP A 272 0.26 -17.39 17.40
C ASP A 272 -0.46 -18.60 16.83
N GLU A 273 -1.75 -18.42 16.65
CA GLU A 273 -2.54 -19.47 16.07
C GLU A 273 -2.35 -19.50 14.55
N LEU A 274 -1.97 -20.66 14.00
CA LEU A 274 -1.72 -20.82 12.58
C LEU A 274 -2.84 -21.60 11.91
N GLN A 275 -3.39 -21.02 10.84
CA GLN A 275 -4.43 -21.62 10.03
C GLN A 275 -3.87 -21.98 8.67
N LEU A 276 -4.05 -23.24 8.29
CA LEU A 276 -3.45 -23.80 7.08
C LEU A 276 -4.51 -24.08 6.03
N LEU A 277 -4.41 -23.40 4.89
CA LEU A 277 -5.34 -23.55 3.77
C LEU A 277 -4.62 -24.10 2.55
N LYS A 278 -5.22 -25.12 1.93
CA LYS A 278 -4.72 -25.71 0.70
C LYS A 278 -5.67 -25.38 -0.44
N CYS A 279 -5.16 -24.71 -1.48
CA CYS A 279 -5.91 -24.47 -2.70
C CYS A 279 -5.15 -25.00 -3.93
N THR A 280 -5.83 -25.86 -4.71
CA THR A 280 -5.25 -26.48 -5.93
C THR A 280 -5.93 -26.04 -7.22
N ALA A 281 -6.68 -24.95 -7.19
CA ALA A 281 -7.37 -24.42 -8.35
C ALA A 281 -6.37 -23.84 -9.38
N THR A 282 -6.66 -24.02 -10.67
CA THR A 282 -5.89 -23.45 -11.78
C THR A 282 -6.57 -22.23 -12.42
N GLY A 283 -7.71 -21.83 -11.86
CA GLY A 283 -8.56 -20.73 -12.34
C GLY A 283 -9.77 -20.54 -11.43
N GLY A 284 -10.44 -19.39 -11.53
CA GLY A 284 -11.70 -19.11 -10.83
C GLY A 284 -11.53 -18.34 -9.52
N ILE A 285 -12.54 -18.44 -8.66
CA ILE A 285 -12.64 -17.73 -7.39
C ILE A 285 -13.01 -18.71 -6.27
N PHE A 286 -12.65 -18.37 -5.04
CA PHE A 286 -13.10 -19.06 -3.83
C PHE A 286 -13.49 -18.04 -2.75
N ARG A 287 -14.17 -18.51 -1.71
CA ARG A 287 -14.50 -17.68 -0.53
C ARG A 287 -14.04 -18.41 0.72
N LEU A 288 -13.59 -17.64 1.69
CA LEU A 288 -13.33 -18.13 3.04
C LEU A 288 -14.54 -17.86 3.91
N GLN A 289 -14.79 -18.75 4.86
CA GLN A 289 -15.78 -18.53 5.90
C GLN A 289 -15.07 -18.48 7.24
N TYR A 290 -15.38 -17.47 8.03
CA TYR A 290 -14.89 -17.32 9.39
C TYR A 290 -16.08 -16.99 10.28
N ARG A 291 -16.38 -17.90 11.22
CA ARG A 291 -17.60 -17.85 12.05
C ARG A 291 -18.84 -17.76 11.14
N THR A 292 -19.61 -16.68 11.25
CA THR A 292 -20.81 -16.44 10.43
C THR A 292 -20.55 -15.54 9.22
N SER A 293 -19.34 -15.00 9.08
CA SER A 293 -18.97 -14.11 8.00
C SER A 293 -18.35 -14.89 6.84
N THR A 294 -18.71 -14.51 5.62
CA THR A 294 -18.13 -15.06 4.40
C THR A 294 -17.35 -13.95 3.71
N SER A 295 -16.15 -14.26 3.22
CA SER A 295 -15.35 -13.30 2.48
C SER A 295 -16.01 -12.88 1.18
N VAL A 296 -15.55 -11.76 0.64
CA VAL A 296 -15.72 -11.47 -0.79
C VAL A 296 -15.02 -12.53 -1.65
N ASP A 297 -15.26 -12.49 -2.96
CA ASP A 297 -14.61 -13.39 -3.92
C ASP A 297 -13.10 -13.21 -3.92
N ILE A 298 -12.38 -14.32 -3.71
CA ILE A 298 -10.93 -14.39 -3.71
C ILE A 298 -10.49 -15.04 -5.02
N PRO A 299 -9.76 -14.34 -5.90
CA PRO A 299 -9.17 -14.94 -7.09
C PRO A 299 -8.26 -16.13 -6.73
N PHE A 300 -8.27 -17.19 -7.55
CA PHE A 300 -7.37 -18.33 -7.36
C PHE A 300 -5.89 -17.91 -7.34
N ASP A 301 -5.55 -16.80 -7.99
CA ASP A 301 -4.21 -16.25 -8.02
C ASP A 301 -4.02 -14.97 -7.20
N ALA A 302 -4.89 -14.76 -6.20
CA ALA A 302 -4.74 -13.70 -5.21
C ALA A 302 -3.32 -13.73 -4.62
N THR A 303 -2.69 -12.57 -4.53
CA THR A 303 -1.40 -12.41 -3.86
C THR A 303 -1.58 -12.47 -2.35
N SER A 304 -0.48 -12.60 -1.60
CA SER A 304 -0.51 -12.54 -0.13
C SER A 304 -1.13 -11.23 0.36
N ASP A 305 -0.90 -10.13 -0.35
CA ASP A 305 -1.45 -8.81 -0.03
C ASP A 305 -2.95 -8.74 -0.31
N ASP A 306 -3.40 -9.28 -1.45
CA ASP A 306 -4.83 -9.36 -1.77
C ASP A 306 -5.58 -10.19 -0.73
N LEU A 307 -5.02 -11.35 -0.37
CA LEU A 307 -5.63 -12.23 0.60
C LEU A 307 -5.61 -11.61 2.00
N ARG A 308 -4.51 -10.96 2.40
CA ARG A 308 -4.41 -10.19 3.65
C ARG A 308 -5.50 -9.11 3.69
N TYR A 309 -5.65 -8.33 2.63
CA TYR A 309 -6.68 -7.30 2.53
C TYR A 309 -8.09 -7.89 2.66
N ILE A 310 -8.38 -8.98 1.95
CA ILE A 310 -9.70 -9.63 2.01
C ILE A 310 -9.99 -10.12 3.43
N LEU A 311 -9.00 -10.66 4.13
CA LEU A 311 -9.15 -11.10 5.52
C LEU A 311 -9.42 -9.92 6.47
N MET A 312 -8.71 -8.80 6.32
CA MET A 312 -8.96 -7.58 7.09
C MET A 312 -10.37 -7.04 6.83
N ASN A 313 -10.78 -6.93 5.57
CA ASN A 313 -12.05 -6.30 5.21
C ASN A 313 -13.27 -7.20 5.38
N SER A 314 -13.12 -8.51 5.26
CA SER A 314 -14.23 -9.46 5.40
C SER A 314 -14.44 -9.90 6.83
N PHE A 315 -13.37 -9.93 7.64
CA PHE A 315 -13.39 -10.50 8.99
C PHE A 315 -12.92 -9.56 10.10
N GLY A 316 -12.38 -8.37 9.78
CA GLY A 316 -11.97 -7.37 10.76
C GLY A 316 -10.63 -7.68 11.44
N PHE A 317 -9.75 -8.48 10.82
CA PHE A 317 -8.41 -8.69 11.35
C PHE A 317 -7.58 -7.40 11.24
N GLU A 318 -6.90 -7.01 12.31
CA GLU A 318 -6.17 -5.74 12.38
C GLU A 318 -4.86 -5.78 11.56
N ASP A 319 -4.25 -6.96 11.41
CA ASP A 319 -3.07 -7.20 10.56
C ASP A 319 -2.75 -8.72 10.41
N PRO A 320 -3.47 -9.49 9.59
CA PRO A 320 -3.21 -10.92 9.45
C PRO A 320 -1.95 -11.17 8.59
N VAL A 321 -1.02 -12.00 9.08
CA VAL A 321 0.12 -12.44 8.25
C VAL A 321 -0.35 -13.52 7.30
N VAL A 322 0.00 -13.38 6.02
CA VAL A 322 -0.32 -14.33 4.96
C VAL A 322 0.97 -14.80 4.31
N GLU A 323 1.30 -16.07 4.50
CA GLU A 323 2.47 -16.69 3.87
C GLU A 323 2.07 -17.83 2.95
N TYR A 324 2.74 -17.93 1.80
CA TYR A 324 2.62 -19.07 0.91
C TYR A 324 3.84 -19.97 1.06
N SER A 325 3.63 -21.26 1.30
CA SER A 325 4.71 -22.24 1.45
C SER A 325 5.60 -22.36 0.21
N SER A 326 5.08 -21.95 -0.96
CA SER A 326 5.80 -21.82 -2.22
C SER A 326 5.04 -20.89 -3.17
N GLY A 327 5.74 -20.20 -4.09
CA GLY A 327 5.10 -19.32 -5.07
C GLY A 327 4.59 -17.99 -4.50
N THR A 328 3.71 -17.30 -5.26
CA THR A 328 3.21 -15.95 -4.95
C THR A 328 1.69 -15.79 -5.10
N LYS A 329 0.94 -16.90 -5.19
CA LYS A 329 -0.49 -16.94 -5.57
C LYS A 329 -1.26 -17.88 -4.65
N ALA A 330 -2.49 -17.58 -4.26
CA ALA A 330 -3.26 -18.37 -3.28
C ALA A 330 -3.45 -19.86 -3.64
N CYS A 331 -3.51 -20.22 -4.92
CA CYS A 331 -3.69 -21.58 -5.41
C CYS A 331 -2.54 -22.01 -6.33
N SER A 332 -2.14 -23.28 -6.25
CA SER A 332 -1.12 -23.88 -7.13
C SER A 332 -1.39 -25.35 -7.40
N THR A 333 -0.88 -25.86 -8.52
CA THR A 333 -0.95 -27.29 -8.88
C THR A 333 0.00 -28.17 -8.07
N GLN A 334 0.94 -27.55 -7.33
CA GLN A 334 1.76 -28.23 -6.32
C GLN A 334 1.11 -28.10 -4.93
N ASP A 335 1.55 -28.90 -3.96
CA ASP A 335 1.08 -28.86 -2.55
C ASP A 335 1.45 -27.52 -1.88
N GLN A 336 0.77 -26.45 -2.27
CA GLN A 336 0.93 -25.13 -1.69
C GLN A 336 -0.03 -24.97 -0.51
N GLN A 337 0.55 -24.60 0.62
CA GLN A 337 -0.15 -24.27 1.85
C GLN A 337 -0.10 -22.75 2.02
N THR A 338 -1.26 -22.14 2.20
CA THR A 338 -1.41 -20.77 2.66
C THR A 338 -1.47 -20.82 4.18
N ILE A 339 -0.49 -20.22 4.82
CA ILE A 339 -0.41 -20.08 6.27
C ILE A 339 -1.00 -18.71 6.59
N LEU A 340 -2.06 -18.70 7.39
CA LEU A 340 -2.68 -17.51 7.93
C LEU A 340 -2.40 -17.46 9.42
N SER A 341 -1.76 -16.40 9.91
CA SER A 341 -1.67 -16.14 11.35
C SER A 341 -2.52 -14.91 11.68
N PRO A 342 -3.73 -15.07 12.24
CA PRO A 342 -4.42 -13.97 12.88
C PRO A 342 -3.73 -13.61 14.20
N SER A 343 -3.75 -12.33 14.58
CA SER A 343 -3.46 -11.95 15.98
C SER A 343 -4.47 -12.54 16.96
N THR A 344 -5.65 -13.00 16.50
CA THR A 344 -6.65 -13.73 17.31
C THR A 344 -7.52 -14.72 16.50
N SER A 345 -7.28 -16.02 16.68
CA SER A 345 -8.23 -17.16 16.62
C SER A 345 -8.76 -17.81 15.31
N GLN A 346 -8.99 -19.14 15.40
CA GLN A 346 -9.32 -20.24 14.44
C GLN A 346 -10.26 -20.03 13.25
N LEU A 347 -9.71 -20.20 12.03
CA LEU A 347 -10.46 -20.45 10.80
C LEU A 347 -10.93 -21.92 10.75
N THR A 348 -12.22 -22.13 10.53
CA THR A 348 -12.78 -23.47 10.36
C THR A 348 -13.54 -23.57 9.04
N THR A 349 -13.08 -24.50 8.19
CA THR A 349 -13.74 -25.05 7.00
C THR A 349 -13.85 -24.14 5.77
N VAL A 350 -13.24 -24.57 4.66
CA VAL A 350 -13.42 -24.01 3.32
C VAL A 350 -14.43 -24.86 2.55
N THR A 351 -15.52 -24.26 2.07
CA THR A 351 -16.46 -24.92 1.16
C THR A 351 -16.20 -24.43 -0.26
N PHE A 352 -15.79 -25.33 -1.15
CA PHE A 352 -15.62 -25.04 -2.57
C PHE A 352 -16.97 -25.18 -3.29
N HIS A 353 -17.42 -24.12 -3.95
CA HIS A 353 -18.51 -24.22 -4.94
C HIS A 353 -17.90 -24.31 -6.34
N ARG A 354 -18.37 -25.29 -7.12
CA ARG A 354 -18.00 -25.49 -8.53
C ARG A 354 -18.59 -24.42 -9.43
#